data_AF-A0A6J8E9F1-F1
#
_entry.id   AF-A0A6J8E9F1-F1
#
_cell.length_a   1.000
_cell.length_b   1.000
_cell.length_c   1.000
_cell.angle_alpha   90.00
_cell.angle_beta   90.00
_cell.angle_gamma   90.00
#
_symmetry.space_group_name_H-M   'P 1'
#
loop_
_entity.id
_entity.type
_entity.pdbx_description
1 polymer ?
#
loop_
_entity_poly.entity_id
_entity_poly.type
_entity_poly.pdbx_seq_one_letter_code
_entity_poly.pdbx_strand_id
1 'polypeptide(L)'
;MKYDLTANIEVTDGLTNGSTCELKLIECKTKSLRPSIIWVKFKDARIGANNRRKYAHLYEKDVDKTWTQIFDIKRSLHAYLNDLKSDPNIFDADVIGIAESRLISTDENDDFYVPGFEPPVRLDQRQTYFNTRPPHRLVLYYRTDCILHNTFSYSTPTLEFVIADIILSSKGLFQVVFVNKGPNCKLQELKDAFLADLLPGVYLRHPKIIIMGDFNFDLNTGNTSFLKFMRDKFCCSQIVSKATTSLIFLNFDSKVNYETDVLDSFWSDHKVIYMAIGTQ
;
A
#
# COMPACT_ATOMS: atom_id res chain seq x y z
N MET A 1 28.67 -15.11 13.96
CA MET A 1 29.06 -15.03 12.54
C MET A 1 28.78 -13.63 12.05
N LYS A 2 29.67 -13.04 11.25
CA LYS A 2 29.48 -11.69 10.68
C LYS A 2 28.79 -11.81 9.32
N TYR A 3 27.91 -10.87 9.04
CA TYR A 3 27.14 -10.78 7.80
C TYR A 3 27.21 -9.34 7.30
N ASP A 4 27.09 -9.15 6.00
CA ASP A 4 26.92 -7.83 5.41
C ASP A 4 25.52 -7.71 4.82
N LEU A 5 24.91 -6.53 4.97
CA LEU A 5 23.75 -6.19 4.16
C LEU A 5 24.18 -6.16 2.69
N THR A 6 23.41 -6.78 1.81
CA THR A 6 23.69 -6.78 0.35
C THR A 6 22.72 -5.87 -0.42
N ALA A 7 21.87 -5.14 0.29
CA ALA A 7 20.86 -4.26 -0.28
C ALA A 7 20.79 -2.94 0.49
N ASN A 8 20.42 -1.88 -0.22
CA ASN A 8 20.11 -0.59 0.39
C ASN A 8 18.66 -0.62 0.88
N ILE A 9 18.50 -0.68 2.20
CA ILE A 9 17.20 -0.69 2.87
C ILE A 9 16.80 0.76 3.17
N GLU A 10 17.66 1.48 3.90
CA GLU A 10 17.46 2.89 4.24
C GLU A 10 18.83 3.58 4.26
N VAL A 11 19.13 4.30 3.18
CA VAL A 11 20.45 4.91 2.97
C VAL A 11 20.72 6.00 4.01
N THR A 12 19.70 6.77 4.38
CA THR A 12 19.85 7.89 5.33
C THR A 12 20.14 7.41 6.75
N ASP A 13 19.77 6.16 7.07
CA ASP A 13 19.98 5.52 8.37
C ASP A 13 21.17 4.53 8.35
N GLY A 14 21.97 4.52 7.28
CA GLY A 14 23.16 3.68 7.14
C GLY A 14 22.89 2.18 6.91
N LEU A 15 21.63 1.78 6.69
CA LEU A 15 21.24 0.42 6.33
C LEU A 15 21.47 0.18 4.84
N THR A 16 22.75 0.20 4.47
CA THR A 16 23.24 0.15 3.09
C THR A 16 23.97 -1.15 2.78
N ASN A 17 24.12 -1.44 1.49
CA ASN A 17 24.98 -2.51 1.03
C ASN A 17 26.40 -2.35 1.61
N GLY A 18 26.97 -3.43 2.14
CA GLY A 18 28.28 -3.49 2.78
C GLY A 18 28.26 -3.16 4.28
N SER A 19 27.12 -2.80 4.86
CA SER A 19 27.04 -2.57 6.31
C SER A 19 27.14 -3.89 7.08
N THR A 20 28.29 -4.11 7.72
CA THR A 20 28.56 -5.32 8.50
C THR A 20 27.79 -5.35 9.82
N CYS A 21 27.19 -6.49 10.09
CA CYS A 21 26.41 -6.78 11.29
C CYS A 21 26.63 -8.21 11.80
N GLU A 22 26.12 -8.47 13.00
CA GLU A 22 26.05 -9.81 13.58
C GLU A 22 24.60 -10.23 13.69
N LEU A 23 24.25 -11.40 13.13
CA LEU A 23 22.93 -12.00 13.34
C LEU A 23 22.74 -12.38 14.81
N LYS A 24 21.56 -12.07 15.35
CA LYS A 24 21.21 -12.33 16.76
C LYS A 24 19.99 -13.23 16.90
N LEU A 25 18.93 -12.96 16.14
CA LEU A 25 17.68 -13.71 16.20
C LEU A 25 17.01 -13.74 14.82
N ILE A 26 16.32 -14.84 14.52
CA ILE A 26 15.44 -14.97 13.36
C ILE A 26 14.05 -15.30 13.91
N GLU A 27 13.06 -14.49 13.56
CA GLU A 27 11.65 -14.74 13.91
C GLU A 27 10.83 -15.03 12.65
N CYS A 28 9.99 -16.07 12.72
CA CYS A 28 8.97 -16.37 11.71
C CYS A 28 7.60 -16.02 12.32
N LYS A 29 7.03 -14.87 11.94
CA LYS A 29 5.74 -14.37 12.44
C LYS A 29 4.56 -14.92 11.63
N THR A 30 4.81 -15.50 10.45
CA THR A 30 3.80 -16.20 9.64
C THR A 30 3.91 -17.71 9.83
N LYS A 31 2.87 -18.47 9.46
CA LYS A 31 2.88 -19.95 9.48
C LYS A 31 3.90 -20.56 8.50
N SER A 32 4.57 -19.74 7.69
CA SER A 32 5.63 -20.19 6.79
C SER A 32 6.92 -20.44 7.56
N LEU A 33 7.78 -21.34 7.05
CA LEU A 33 9.14 -21.55 7.57
C LEU A 33 10.09 -20.36 7.27
N ARG A 34 9.56 -19.26 6.74
CA ARG A 34 10.37 -18.13 6.28
C ARG A 34 10.53 -17.08 7.39
N PRO A 35 11.76 -16.53 7.56
CA PRO A 35 12.00 -15.39 8.43
C PRO A 35 11.11 -14.19 8.07
N SER A 36 10.37 -13.67 9.05
CA SER A 36 9.66 -12.39 8.96
C SER A 36 10.54 -11.24 9.47
N ILE A 37 11.35 -11.51 10.49
CA ILE A 37 12.28 -10.53 11.07
C ILE A 37 13.63 -11.18 11.30
N ILE A 38 14.68 -10.54 10.78
CA ILE A 38 16.06 -10.88 11.08
C ILE A 38 16.63 -9.78 11.97
N TRP A 39 16.92 -10.10 13.22
CA TRP A 39 17.51 -9.18 14.18
C TRP A 39 19.03 -9.22 14.08
N VAL A 40 19.61 -8.07 13.77
CA VAL A 40 21.06 -7.93 13.61
C VAL A 40 21.62 -6.84 14.52
N LYS A 41 22.85 -6.99 14.99
CA LYS A 41 23.57 -5.96 15.73
C LYS A 41 24.66 -5.37 14.85
N PHE A 42 24.57 -4.07 14.56
CA PHE A 42 25.64 -3.35 13.87
C PHE A 42 26.75 -2.96 14.85
N LYS A 43 27.99 -2.90 14.34
CA LYS A 43 29.13 -2.42 15.14
C LYS A 43 29.00 -0.92 15.45
N ASP A 44 28.54 -0.14 14.48
CA ASP A 44 28.20 1.26 14.67
C ASP A 44 26.75 1.38 15.12
N ALA A 45 26.53 1.82 16.37
CA ALA A 45 25.20 1.96 16.96
C ALA A 45 24.33 3.01 16.25
N ARG A 46 24.90 3.88 15.41
CA ARG A 46 24.14 4.87 14.63
C ARG A 46 23.40 4.22 13.47
N ILE A 47 23.92 3.12 12.93
CA ILE A 47 23.29 2.40 11.82
C ILE A 47 21.95 1.81 12.29
N GLY A 48 20.89 2.10 11.55
CA GLY A 48 19.54 1.64 11.85
C GLY A 48 18.86 2.39 13.01
N ALA A 49 19.44 3.47 13.53
CA ALA A 49 18.93 4.13 14.74
C ALA A 49 17.53 4.74 14.55
N ASN A 50 17.25 5.30 13.37
CA ASN A 50 15.90 5.77 13.04
C ASN A 50 14.95 4.60 12.86
N ASN A 51 15.41 3.51 12.22
CA ASN A 51 14.65 2.30 12.02
C ASN A 51 14.25 1.66 13.35
N ARG A 52 15.17 1.56 14.33
CA ARG A 52 14.84 1.05 15.68
C ARG A 52 13.81 1.92 16.39
N ARG A 53 13.85 3.25 16.20
CA ARG A 53 12.84 4.18 16.72
C ARG A 53 11.48 3.98 16.05
N LYS A 54 11.45 3.85 14.72
CA LYS A 54 10.24 3.65 13.91
C LYS A 54 9.49 2.37 14.31
N TYR A 55 10.23 1.30 14.64
CA TYR A 55 9.66 0.00 15.00
C TYR A 55 9.91 -0.37 16.46
N ALA A 56 9.96 0.64 17.35
CA ALA A 56 10.21 0.44 18.77
C ALA A 56 9.17 -0.48 19.46
N HIS A 57 7.98 -0.61 18.88
CA HIS A 57 6.91 -1.48 19.36
C HIS A 57 7.19 -2.98 19.13
N LEU A 58 8.12 -3.35 18.25
CA LEU A 58 8.49 -4.75 18.00
C LEU A 58 9.46 -5.32 19.05
N TYR A 59 10.01 -4.48 19.94
CA TYR A 59 10.97 -4.90 20.95
C TYR A 59 10.22 -5.46 22.17
N GLU A 60 9.84 -6.73 22.05
CA GLU A 60 9.31 -7.54 23.15
C GLU A 60 10.42 -7.90 24.17
N LYS A 61 10.05 -8.56 25.27
CA LYS A 61 10.90 -8.72 26.47
C LYS A 61 12.28 -9.34 26.19
N ASP A 62 12.39 -10.19 25.16
CA ASP A 62 13.60 -10.95 24.84
C ASP A 62 14.40 -10.37 23.64
N VAL A 63 14.03 -9.18 23.15
CA VAL A 63 14.74 -8.49 22.07
C VAL A 63 15.52 -7.29 22.62
N ASP A 64 16.84 -7.32 22.48
CA ASP A 64 17.72 -6.22 22.90
C ASP A 64 17.49 -4.98 22.01
N LYS A 65 17.25 -3.82 22.65
CA LYS A 65 16.98 -2.52 22.00
C LYS A 65 18.12 -1.99 21.13
N THR A 66 19.30 -2.61 21.19
CA THR A 66 20.44 -2.30 20.33
C THR A 66 20.45 -3.09 19.03
N TRP A 67 19.60 -4.12 18.90
CA TRP A 67 19.47 -4.89 17.67
C TRP A 67 18.55 -4.16 16.71
N THR A 68 18.86 -4.19 15.42
CA THR A 68 18.05 -3.61 14.36
C THR A 68 17.30 -4.72 13.65
N GLN A 69 15.99 -4.56 13.50
CA GLN A 69 15.14 -5.42 12.69
C GLN A 69 15.40 -5.20 11.20
N ILE A 70 15.65 -6.29 10.49
CA ILE A 70 15.74 -6.35 9.03
C ILE A 70 14.56 -7.17 8.53
N PHE A 71 13.69 -6.52 7.77
CA PHE A 71 12.57 -7.19 7.11
C PHE A 71 13.00 -7.72 5.75
N ASP A 72 12.32 -8.76 5.29
CA ASP A 72 12.45 -9.24 3.91
C ASP A 72 11.58 -8.36 3.00
N ILE A 73 12.13 -7.18 2.65
CA ILE A 73 11.40 -6.16 1.90
C ILE A 73 11.30 -6.57 0.43
N LYS A 74 10.07 -6.78 -0.02
CA LYS A 74 9.75 -7.10 -1.40
C LYS A 74 9.01 -5.93 -2.03
N ARG A 75 9.52 -5.44 -3.16
CA ARG A 75 8.98 -4.26 -3.86
C ARG A 75 8.26 -4.60 -5.17
N SER A 76 7.84 -5.85 -5.34
CA SER A 76 7.05 -6.28 -6.50
C SER A 76 6.08 -7.38 -6.10
N LEU A 77 4.94 -7.41 -6.77
CA LEU A 77 3.93 -8.42 -6.51
C LEU A 77 4.46 -9.83 -6.78
N HIS A 78 5.30 -10.03 -7.81
CA HIS A 78 6.00 -11.31 -8.06
C HIS A 78 6.69 -11.84 -6.80
N ALA A 79 7.31 -10.93 -6.05
CA ALA A 79 8.04 -11.32 -4.88
C ALA A 79 7.08 -11.64 -3.72
N TYR A 80 6.15 -10.75 -3.34
CA TYR A 80 5.34 -10.92 -2.12
C TYR A 80 4.00 -11.62 -2.32
N LEU A 81 3.66 -12.11 -3.51
CA LEU A 81 2.37 -12.76 -3.77
C LEU A 81 2.05 -13.91 -2.80
N ASN A 82 3.02 -14.76 -2.48
CA ASN A 82 2.79 -15.85 -1.52
C ASN A 82 2.58 -15.35 -0.09
N ASP A 83 3.22 -14.24 0.27
CA ASP A 83 3.04 -13.61 1.57
C ASP A 83 1.61 -13.01 1.66
N LEU A 84 1.19 -12.30 0.60
CA LEU A 84 -0.18 -11.81 0.43
C LEU A 84 -1.22 -12.93 0.57
N LYS A 85 -0.98 -14.07 -0.12
CA LYS A 85 -1.82 -15.29 -0.05
C LYS A 85 -1.78 -16.01 1.30
N SER A 86 -0.94 -15.60 2.23
CA SER A 86 -0.87 -16.17 3.57
C SER A 86 -1.36 -15.24 4.67
N ASP A 87 -1.67 -13.98 4.32
CA ASP A 87 -2.07 -12.95 5.26
C ASP A 87 -3.59 -13.00 5.49
N PRO A 88 -4.07 -13.39 6.68
CA PRO A 88 -5.51 -13.53 6.93
C PRO A 88 -6.26 -12.21 6.80
N ASN A 89 -5.62 -11.07 7.09
CA ASN A 89 -6.26 -9.75 6.97
C ASN A 89 -6.60 -9.41 5.52
N ILE A 90 -5.88 -10.00 4.56
CA ILE A 90 -6.11 -9.81 3.14
C ILE A 90 -7.31 -10.66 2.66
N PHE A 91 -7.48 -11.87 3.19
CA PHE A 91 -8.62 -12.73 2.81
C PHE A 91 -9.96 -12.26 3.36
N ASP A 92 -9.95 -11.49 4.46
CA ASP A 92 -11.16 -10.86 4.99
C ASP A 92 -11.61 -9.64 4.14
N ALA A 93 -10.81 -9.20 3.17
CA ALA A 93 -11.13 -8.05 2.34
C ALA A 93 -12.12 -8.38 1.21
N ASP A 94 -13.06 -7.47 0.98
CA ASP A 94 -13.96 -7.53 -0.18
C ASP A 94 -13.26 -7.07 -1.47
N VAL A 95 -12.34 -6.12 -1.33
CA VAL A 95 -11.63 -5.43 -2.41
C VAL A 95 -10.21 -5.11 -1.93
N ILE A 96 -9.21 -5.38 -2.76
CA ILE A 96 -7.80 -5.13 -2.45
C ILE A 96 -7.18 -4.29 -3.57
N GLY A 97 -6.61 -3.15 -3.21
CA GLY A 97 -5.77 -2.37 -4.12
C GLY A 97 -4.31 -2.48 -3.73
N ILE A 98 -3.46 -2.76 -4.71
CA ILE A 98 -2.02 -2.91 -4.55
C ILE A 98 -1.34 -1.86 -5.42
N ALA A 99 -0.56 -0.98 -4.80
CA ALA A 99 0.34 -0.07 -5.48
C ALA A 99 1.72 -0.73 -5.69
N GLU A 100 2.48 -0.20 -6.66
CA GLU A 100 3.82 -0.67 -7.02
C GLU A 100 3.89 -2.18 -7.31
N SER A 101 2.90 -2.73 -8.03
CA SER A 101 2.87 -4.16 -8.36
C SER A 101 4.03 -4.60 -9.26
N ARG A 102 4.53 -3.68 -10.10
CA ARG A 102 5.57 -3.88 -11.13
C ARG A 102 5.22 -4.92 -12.20
N LEU A 103 3.93 -5.16 -12.39
CA LEU A 103 3.43 -5.98 -13.47
C LEU A 103 3.56 -5.27 -14.83
N ILE A 104 3.75 -6.08 -15.86
CA ILE A 104 3.84 -5.65 -17.26
C ILE A 104 2.87 -6.48 -18.10
N SER A 105 2.59 -6.03 -19.31
CA SER A 105 1.59 -6.65 -20.19
C SER A 105 1.90 -8.10 -20.61
N THR A 106 3.12 -8.58 -20.40
CA THR A 106 3.51 -9.98 -20.69
C THR A 106 3.38 -10.91 -19.48
N ASP A 107 3.05 -10.37 -18.29
CA ASP A 107 2.69 -11.19 -17.15
C ASP A 107 1.28 -11.77 -17.36
N GLU A 108 1.05 -13.04 -17.04
CA GLU A 108 -0.26 -13.68 -17.16
C GLU A 108 -1.07 -13.51 -15.87
N ASN A 109 -2.38 -13.31 -15.97
CA ASN A 109 -3.23 -13.13 -14.78
C ASN A 109 -3.23 -14.36 -13.87
N ASP A 110 -3.12 -15.56 -14.43
CA ASP A 110 -3.13 -16.81 -13.69
C ASP A 110 -1.94 -16.91 -12.70
N ASP A 111 -0.79 -16.32 -13.06
CA ASP A 111 0.39 -16.26 -12.17
C ASP A 111 0.12 -15.42 -10.91
N PHE A 112 -0.84 -14.49 -10.99
CA PHE A 112 -1.23 -13.56 -9.93
C PHE A 112 -2.60 -13.86 -9.34
N TYR A 113 -3.14 -15.06 -9.58
CA TYR A 113 -4.41 -15.50 -9.01
C TYR A 113 -4.36 -15.51 -7.48
N VAL A 114 -5.36 -14.93 -6.82
CA VAL A 114 -5.56 -14.98 -5.36
C VAL A 114 -6.85 -15.77 -5.07
N PRO A 115 -6.80 -16.88 -4.31
CA PRO A 115 -7.99 -17.69 -4.05
C PRO A 115 -9.17 -16.89 -3.46
N GLY A 116 -10.37 -17.08 -4.02
CA GLY A 116 -11.58 -16.38 -3.59
C GLY A 116 -11.81 -15.01 -4.26
N PHE A 117 -10.86 -14.53 -5.07
CA PHE A 117 -10.95 -13.30 -5.84
C PHE A 117 -11.05 -13.59 -7.34
N GLU A 118 -11.66 -12.66 -8.07
CA GLU A 118 -11.66 -12.64 -9.53
C GLU A 118 -10.26 -12.34 -10.09
N PRO A 119 -9.99 -12.65 -11.38
CA PRO A 119 -8.76 -12.24 -12.04
C PRO A 119 -8.50 -10.73 -11.86
N PRO A 120 -7.25 -10.33 -11.54
CA PRO A 120 -6.96 -8.96 -11.17
C PRO A 120 -7.22 -7.99 -12.33
N VAL A 121 -7.79 -6.83 -12.01
CA VAL A 121 -7.77 -5.67 -12.91
C VAL A 121 -6.40 -5.01 -12.77
N ARG A 122 -5.68 -4.90 -13.89
CA ARG A 122 -4.30 -4.43 -13.90
C ARG A 122 -4.13 -3.16 -14.71
N LEU A 123 -3.38 -2.22 -14.18
CA LEU A 123 -2.91 -1.05 -14.92
C LEU A 123 -1.43 -1.26 -15.27
N ASP A 124 -1.11 -2.09 -16.27
CA ASP A 124 0.28 -2.42 -16.61
C ASP A 124 1.03 -1.29 -17.34
N GLN A 125 2.33 -1.14 -17.09
CA GLN A 125 3.16 -0.25 -17.90
C GLN A 125 3.61 -0.96 -19.15
N ARG A 126 3.77 -0.19 -20.22
CA ARG A 126 4.69 -0.58 -21.28
C ARG A 126 6.12 -0.50 -20.79
N GLN A 127 6.83 -1.61 -20.89
CA GLN A 127 8.26 -1.67 -20.65
C GLN A 127 8.99 -0.75 -21.64
N THR A 128 9.83 0.15 -21.13
CA THR A 128 10.63 1.08 -21.95
C THR A 128 12.00 0.52 -22.32
N TYR A 129 12.57 -0.36 -21.49
CA TYR A 129 13.85 -1.02 -21.76
C TYR A 129 13.76 -2.52 -21.53
N PHE A 130 14.39 -3.30 -22.41
CA PHE A 130 14.54 -4.74 -22.22
C PHE A 130 15.19 -5.02 -20.86
N ASN A 131 14.57 -5.90 -20.07
CA ASN A 131 14.98 -6.32 -18.73
C ASN A 131 14.77 -5.32 -17.58
N THR A 132 14.04 -4.22 -17.77
CA THR A 132 13.63 -3.36 -16.65
C THR A 132 12.13 -3.46 -16.41
N ARG A 133 11.74 -3.69 -15.15
CA ARG A 133 10.34 -3.58 -14.76
C ARG A 133 10.08 -2.17 -14.23
N PRO A 134 8.99 -1.51 -14.64
CA PRO A 134 8.62 -0.21 -14.13
C PRO A 134 8.35 -0.30 -12.63
N PRO A 135 8.65 0.77 -11.86
CA PRO A 135 8.51 0.74 -10.41
C PRO A 135 7.06 0.91 -9.95
N HIS A 136 6.22 1.58 -10.74
CA HIS A 136 4.82 1.87 -10.42
C HIS A 136 3.93 0.82 -11.05
N ARG A 137 2.77 0.53 -10.44
CA ARG A 137 1.53 -0.01 -11.05
C ARG A 137 0.47 -0.33 -10.01
N LEU A 138 -0.79 -0.22 -10.44
CA LEU A 138 -1.96 -0.58 -9.65
C LEU A 138 -2.51 -1.94 -10.08
N VAL A 139 -2.80 -2.78 -9.09
CA VAL A 139 -3.55 -4.02 -9.25
C VAL A 139 -4.73 -3.97 -8.30
N LEU A 140 -5.90 -4.32 -8.82
CA LEU A 140 -7.15 -4.40 -8.07
C LEU A 140 -7.66 -5.84 -8.09
N TYR A 141 -7.85 -6.40 -6.90
CA TYR A 141 -8.60 -7.63 -6.69
C TYR A 141 -9.96 -7.31 -6.08
N TYR A 142 -10.97 -8.10 -6.45
CA TYR A 142 -12.30 -8.05 -5.85
C TYR A 142 -12.82 -9.48 -5.69
N ARG A 143 -13.55 -9.71 -4.60
CA ARG A 143 -14.01 -11.05 -4.22
C ARG A 143 -15.01 -11.59 -5.26
N THR A 144 -15.00 -12.91 -5.46
CA THR A 144 -15.84 -13.62 -6.46
C THR A 144 -17.36 -13.46 -6.25
N ASP A 145 -17.80 -13.03 -5.08
CA ASP A 145 -19.20 -12.74 -4.76
C ASP A 145 -19.55 -11.24 -4.89
N CYS A 146 -18.63 -10.44 -5.43
CA CYS A 146 -18.81 -9.05 -5.79
C CYS A 146 -18.97 -8.91 -7.31
N ILE A 147 -19.64 -7.85 -7.76
CA ILE A 147 -19.78 -7.56 -9.19
C ILE A 147 -19.02 -6.28 -9.52
N LEU A 148 -18.05 -6.39 -10.44
CA LEU A 148 -17.40 -5.24 -11.04
C LEU A 148 -18.29 -4.71 -12.18
N HIS A 149 -18.98 -3.59 -11.92
CA HIS A 149 -19.93 -3.01 -12.87
C HIS A 149 -19.24 -2.16 -13.94
N ASN A 150 -18.25 -1.36 -13.54
CA ASN A 150 -17.52 -0.47 -14.44
C ASN A 150 -16.12 -0.18 -13.88
N THR A 151 -15.18 0.10 -14.76
CA THR A 151 -13.82 0.50 -14.41
C THR A 151 -13.31 1.60 -15.33
N PHE A 152 -12.63 2.58 -14.76
CA PHE A 152 -11.90 3.60 -15.49
C PHE A 152 -10.50 3.73 -14.91
N SER A 153 -9.49 3.86 -15.77
CA SER A 153 -8.09 3.95 -15.35
C SER A 153 -7.42 5.17 -15.95
N TYR A 154 -6.57 5.81 -15.14
CA TYR A 154 -5.69 6.90 -15.55
C TYR A 154 -4.25 6.55 -15.16
N SER A 155 -3.30 6.87 -16.04
CA SER A 155 -1.88 6.60 -15.80
C SER A 155 -0.99 7.63 -16.49
N THR A 156 -0.08 8.20 -15.73
CA THR A 156 1.10 8.94 -16.18
C THR A 156 2.35 8.28 -15.58
N PRO A 157 3.57 8.71 -15.93
CA PRO A 157 4.79 8.18 -15.29
C PRO A 157 4.87 8.40 -13.77
N THR A 158 4.08 9.31 -13.22
CA THR A 158 4.18 9.82 -11.85
C THR A 158 2.89 9.67 -11.06
N LEU A 159 1.75 9.42 -11.70
CA LEU A 159 0.43 9.32 -11.06
C LEU A 159 -0.43 8.27 -11.75
N GLU A 160 -1.09 7.45 -10.96
CA GLU A 160 -2.03 6.45 -11.44
C GLU A 160 -3.26 6.43 -10.55
N PHE A 161 -4.42 6.20 -11.14
CA PHE A 161 -5.59 5.81 -10.38
C PHE A 161 -6.53 4.92 -11.18
N VAL A 162 -7.29 4.09 -10.48
CA VAL A 162 -8.38 3.29 -11.03
C VAL A 162 -9.65 3.59 -10.26
N ILE A 163 -10.73 3.90 -10.97
CA ILE A 163 -12.09 3.97 -10.47
C ILE A 163 -12.72 2.62 -10.74
N ALA A 164 -13.31 2.00 -9.72
CA ALA A 164 -14.04 0.75 -9.83
C ALA A 164 -15.39 0.87 -9.14
N ASP A 165 -16.44 0.60 -9.91
CA ASP A 165 -17.81 0.50 -9.41
C ASP A 165 -18.06 -0.95 -9.01
N ILE A 166 -18.06 -1.21 -7.70
CA ILE A 166 -18.13 -2.55 -7.12
C ILE A 166 -19.45 -2.71 -6.37
N ILE A 167 -20.25 -3.69 -6.77
CA ILE A 167 -21.47 -4.07 -6.07
C ILE A 167 -21.12 -5.17 -5.09
N LEU A 168 -21.23 -4.83 -3.80
CA LEU A 168 -21.05 -5.77 -2.70
C LEU A 168 -22.39 -6.41 -2.35
N SER A 169 -22.42 -7.74 -2.29
CA SER A 169 -23.58 -8.49 -1.80
C SER A 169 -24.04 -7.93 -0.44
N SER A 170 -25.34 -7.63 -0.34
CA SER A 170 -26.04 -6.96 0.79
C SER A 170 -25.63 -5.53 1.16
N LYS A 171 -24.54 -4.96 0.62
CA LYS A 171 -24.12 -3.57 0.90
C LYS A 171 -24.34 -2.62 -0.28
N GLY A 172 -24.67 -3.13 -1.46
CA GLY A 172 -24.99 -2.34 -2.65
C GLY A 172 -23.75 -1.79 -3.37
N LEU A 173 -23.95 -0.76 -4.21
CA LEU A 173 -22.89 -0.17 -5.00
C LEU A 173 -21.92 0.66 -4.14
N PHE A 174 -20.62 0.48 -4.37
CA PHE A 174 -19.53 1.33 -3.90
C PHE A 174 -18.74 1.79 -5.10
N GLN A 175 -18.32 3.05 -5.09
CA GLN A 175 -17.33 3.54 -6.03
C GLN A 175 -16.01 3.68 -5.30
N VAL A 176 -15.06 2.81 -5.65
CA VAL A 176 -13.75 2.76 -5.01
C VAL A 176 -12.72 3.28 -6.00
N VAL A 177 -11.91 4.23 -5.55
CA VAL A 177 -10.82 4.82 -6.32
C VAL A 177 -9.51 4.43 -5.63
N PHE A 178 -8.66 3.68 -6.30
CA PHE A 178 -7.31 3.42 -5.84
C PHE A 178 -6.33 4.38 -6.52
N VAL A 179 -5.52 5.06 -5.73
CA VAL A 179 -4.55 6.07 -6.17
C VAL A 179 -3.14 5.61 -5.84
N ASN A 180 -2.25 5.68 -6.83
CA ASN A 180 -0.82 5.52 -6.64
C ASN A 180 -0.13 6.78 -7.16
N LYS A 181 0.26 7.65 -6.24
CA LYS A 181 1.02 8.85 -6.56
C LYS A 181 2.49 8.61 -6.28
N GLY A 182 3.32 8.65 -7.32
CA GLY A 182 4.77 8.54 -7.18
C GLY A 182 5.38 9.71 -6.39
N PRO A 183 6.59 9.52 -5.83
CA PRO A 183 7.27 10.53 -5.00
C PRO A 183 7.58 11.83 -5.76
N ASN A 184 7.74 11.74 -7.09
CA ASN A 184 8.06 12.87 -7.96
C ASN A 184 6.83 13.62 -8.48
N CYS A 185 5.62 13.10 -8.28
CA CYS A 185 4.40 13.79 -8.70
C CYS A 185 4.16 15.01 -7.82
N LYS A 186 3.98 16.18 -8.44
CA LYS A 186 3.73 17.43 -7.70
C LYS A 186 2.28 17.49 -7.22
N LEU A 187 2.03 18.20 -6.11
CA LEU A 187 0.67 18.36 -5.59
C LEU A 187 -0.28 19.02 -6.60
N GLN A 188 0.20 19.98 -7.38
CA GLN A 188 -0.63 20.64 -8.40
C GLN A 188 -0.97 19.68 -9.55
N GLU A 189 -0.01 18.89 -10.01
CA GLU A 189 -0.22 17.85 -11.03
C GLU A 189 -1.28 16.83 -10.59
N LEU A 190 -1.25 16.40 -9.33
CA LEU A 190 -2.30 15.57 -8.74
C LEU A 190 -3.67 16.23 -8.80
N LYS A 191 -3.78 17.51 -8.38
CA LYS A 191 -5.04 18.25 -8.38
C LYS A 191 -5.59 18.45 -9.80
N ASP A 192 -4.72 18.73 -10.76
CA ASP A 192 -5.11 18.94 -12.16
C ASP A 192 -5.66 17.64 -12.77
N ALA A 193 -4.96 16.51 -12.58
CA ALA A 193 -5.44 15.19 -13.00
C ALA A 193 -6.74 14.80 -12.28
N PHE A 194 -6.87 15.13 -10.99
CA PHE A 194 -8.12 14.86 -10.27
C PHE A 194 -9.29 15.66 -10.85
N LEU A 195 -9.09 16.93 -11.22
CA LEU A 195 -10.16 17.73 -11.81
C LEU A 195 -10.50 17.31 -13.25
N ALA A 196 -9.51 16.97 -14.06
CA ALA A 196 -9.69 16.65 -15.47
C ALA A 196 -10.16 15.21 -15.71
N ASP A 197 -9.60 14.24 -14.98
CA ASP A 197 -9.72 12.82 -15.29
C ASP A 197 -10.45 12.02 -14.21
N LEU A 198 -10.34 12.40 -12.93
CA LEU A 198 -11.05 11.70 -11.84
C LEU A 198 -12.48 12.23 -11.65
N LEU A 199 -12.64 13.55 -11.53
CA LEU A 199 -13.89 14.22 -11.20
C LEU A 199 -15.06 13.84 -12.14
N PRO A 200 -14.87 13.71 -13.47
CA PRO A 200 -15.95 13.29 -14.37
C PRO A 200 -16.43 11.86 -14.13
N GLY A 201 -15.57 10.98 -13.61
CA GLY A 201 -15.89 9.58 -13.33
C GLY A 201 -16.48 9.35 -11.93
N VAL A 202 -16.38 10.32 -11.03
CA VAL A 202 -16.81 10.17 -9.63
C VAL A 202 -18.26 10.61 -9.43
N TYR A 203 -19.07 9.76 -8.79
CA TYR A 203 -20.48 10.04 -8.47
C TYR A 203 -20.62 10.89 -7.21
N LEU A 204 -20.28 12.17 -7.23
CA LEU A 204 -20.19 13.04 -6.03
C LEU A 204 -21.40 13.02 -5.08
N ARG A 205 -22.60 12.75 -5.58
CA ARG A 205 -23.84 12.64 -4.77
C ARG A 205 -24.06 11.25 -4.18
N HIS A 206 -23.22 10.28 -4.51
CA HIS A 206 -23.30 8.92 -4.03
C HIS A 206 -22.64 8.83 -2.64
N PRO A 207 -23.33 8.32 -1.60
CA PRO A 207 -22.81 8.32 -0.24
C PRO A 207 -21.68 7.31 0.00
N LYS A 208 -21.37 6.46 -0.98
CA LYS A 208 -20.41 5.34 -0.87
C LYS A 208 -19.26 5.51 -1.87
N ILE A 209 -18.62 6.68 -1.85
CA ILE A 209 -17.38 6.94 -2.59
C ILE A 209 -16.22 6.79 -1.62
N ILE A 210 -15.24 5.98 -1.98
CA ILE A 210 -14.00 5.74 -1.23
C ILE A 210 -12.84 6.06 -2.17
N ILE A 211 -11.97 7.00 -1.79
CA ILE A 211 -10.75 7.31 -2.55
C ILE A 211 -9.57 6.99 -1.65
N MET A 212 -8.77 5.98 -1.98
CA MET A 212 -7.70 5.50 -1.12
C MET A 212 -6.42 5.15 -1.90
N GLY A 213 -5.31 5.01 -1.19
CA GLY A 213 -4.06 4.52 -1.76
C GLY A 213 -2.85 5.29 -1.26
N ASP A 214 -1.72 5.17 -1.96
CA ASP A 214 -0.48 5.84 -1.58
C ASP A 214 -0.35 7.20 -2.26
N PHE A 215 -0.31 8.25 -1.44
CA PHE A 215 -0.20 9.64 -1.92
C PHE A 215 1.24 10.16 -1.86
N ASN A 216 2.15 9.42 -1.21
CA ASN A 216 3.53 9.86 -0.98
C ASN A 216 3.62 11.30 -0.44
N PHE A 217 2.72 11.67 0.48
CA PHE A 217 2.73 12.94 1.19
C PHE A 217 2.51 12.70 2.68
N ASP A 218 3.29 13.39 3.51
CA ASP A 218 3.01 13.47 4.94
C ASP A 218 1.92 14.52 5.16
N LEU A 219 0.77 14.12 5.70
CA LEU A 219 -0.30 15.08 6.03
C LEU A 219 0.09 16.00 7.19
N ASN A 220 1.04 15.58 8.04
CA ASN A 220 1.50 16.35 9.20
C ASN A 220 2.42 17.51 8.81
N THR A 221 2.93 17.57 7.57
CA THR A 221 3.79 18.67 7.09
C THR A 221 3.01 19.85 6.48
N GLY A 222 1.74 20.03 6.83
CA GLY A 222 0.97 21.22 6.43
C GLY A 222 0.23 21.11 5.10
N ASN A 223 -0.06 19.90 4.60
CA ASN A 223 -0.81 19.65 3.37
C ASN A 223 -2.33 19.88 3.50
N THR A 224 -2.75 20.82 4.36
CA THR A 224 -4.17 21.16 4.61
C THR A 224 -4.88 21.64 3.36
N SER A 225 -4.16 22.23 2.40
CA SER A 225 -4.72 22.64 1.10
C SER A 225 -5.24 21.46 0.28
N PHE A 226 -4.66 20.26 0.43
CA PHE A 226 -5.14 19.06 -0.25
C PHE A 226 -6.39 18.50 0.43
N LEU A 227 -6.42 18.50 1.77
CA LEU A 227 -7.62 18.12 2.52
C LEU A 227 -8.81 19.03 2.19
N LYS A 228 -8.57 20.35 2.09
CA LYS A 228 -9.57 21.31 1.64
C LYS A 228 -10.01 21.05 0.20
N PHE A 229 -9.07 20.77 -0.69
CA PHE A 229 -9.39 20.41 -2.08
C PHE A 229 -10.29 19.17 -2.17
N MET A 230 -9.99 18.09 -1.43
CA MET A 230 -10.81 16.88 -1.39
C MET A 230 -12.20 17.14 -0.82
N ARG A 231 -12.31 17.99 0.21
CA ARG A 231 -13.61 18.40 0.76
C ARG A 231 -14.43 19.21 -0.24
N ASP A 232 -13.82 20.24 -0.84
CA ASP A 232 -14.53 21.21 -1.68
C ASP A 232 -14.89 20.65 -3.07
N LYS A 233 -14.11 19.70 -3.60
CA LYS A 233 -14.30 19.16 -4.95
C LYS A 233 -14.88 17.75 -4.99
N PHE A 234 -14.57 16.93 -3.99
CA PHE A 234 -14.98 15.52 -3.96
C PHE A 234 -15.97 15.19 -2.85
N CYS A 235 -16.36 16.17 -2.03
CA CYS A 235 -17.19 15.97 -0.85
C CYS A 235 -16.62 14.93 0.12
N CYS A 236 -15.30 14.75 0.16
CA CYS A 236 -14.66 13.70 0.96
C CYS A 236 -13.80 14.26 2.10
N SER A 237 -13.71 13.51 3.20
CA SER A 237 -12.80 13.77 4.32
C SER A 237 -11.82 12.62 4.49
N GLN A 238 -10.58 12.92 4.88
CA GLN A 238 -9.60 11.92 5.29
C GLN A 238 -10.06 11.26 6.59
N ILE A 239 -10.03 9.93 6.65
CA ILE A 239 -10.50 9.15 7.81
C ILE A 239 -9.42 8.26 8.45
N VAL A 240 -8.20 8.20 7.89
CA VAL A 240 -7.06 7.54 8.55
C VAL A 240 -6.41 8.52 9.54
N SER A 241 -6.32 8.10 10.81
CA SER A 241 -5.79 8.93 11.90
C SER A 241 -4.35 8.58 12.31
N LYS A 242 -3.86 7.38 11.99
CA LYS A 242 -2.48 6.96 12.28
C LYS A 242 -1.52 7.46 11.19
N ALA A 243 -0.27 7.71 11.58
CA ALA A 243 0.76 8.23 10.67
C ALA A 243 1.11 7.19 9.57
N THR A 244 0.87 7.58 8.32
CA THR A 244 1.20 6.81 7.10
C THR A 244 1.21 7.76 5.89
N THR A 245 1.88 7.37 4.79
CA THR A 245 1.81 8.08 3.51
C THR A 245 0.57 7.70 2.70
N SER A 246 -0.12 6.62 3.10
CA SER A 246 -1.32 6.11 2.47
C SER A 246 -2.57 6.66 3.12
N LEU A 247 -3.53 7.12 2.32
CA LEU A 247 -4.67 7.92 2.76
C LEU A 247 -5.99 7.23 2.37
N ILE A 248 -7.05 7.45 3.14
CA ILE A 248 -8.43 7.03 2.80
C ILE A 248 -9.36 8.24 2.93
N PHE A 249 -9.96 8.65 1.84
CA PHE A 249 -10.98 9.68 1.78
C PHE A 249 -12.35 9.05 1.60
N LEU A 250 -13.29 9.39 2.48
CA LEU A 250 -14.68 8.96 2.41
C LEU A 250 -15.58 10.16 2.24
N ASN A 251 -16.67 10.01 1.47
CA ASN A 251 -17.70 11.04 1.36
C ASN A 251 -18.20 11.46 2.76
N PHE A 252 -18.15 12.75 3.09
CA PHE A 252 -18.52 13.23 4.44
C PHE A 252 -20.01 13.11 4.73
N ASP A 253 -20.86 13.00 3.70
CA ASP A 253 -22.31 12.74 3.83
C ASP A 253 -22.60 11.23 3.98
N SER A 254 -21.57 10.39 3.99
CA SER A 254 -21.72 8.95 4.17
C SER A 254 -22.28 8.64 5.55
N LYS A 255 -23.42 7.94 5.60
CA LYS A 255 -23.99 7.35 6.83
C LYS A 255 -23.50 5.92 7.06
N VAL A 256 -22.41 5.54 6.41
CA VAL A 256 -21.83 4.22 6.53
C VAL A 256 -21.10 4.14 7.86
N ASN A 257 -21.40 3.10 8.65
CA ASN A 257 -20.58 2.77 9.81
C ASN A 257 -19.28 2.15 9.32
N TYR A 258 -18.14 2.70 9.74
CA TYR A 258 -16.84 2.22 9.30
C TYR A 258 -15.83 2.16 10.44
N GLU A 259 -14.83 1.33 10.23
CA GLU A 259 -13.60 1.26 11.01
C GLU A 259 -12.42 1.40 10.06
N THR A 260 -11.37 2.10 10.48
CA THR A 260 -10.12 2.22 9.74
C THR A 260 -8.94 1.95 10.65
N ASP A 261 -7.95 1.24 10.12
CA ASP A 261 -6.66 1.14 10.80
C ASP A 261 -5.50 0.95 9.80
N VAL A 262 -4.28 1.00 10.35
CA VAL A 262 -3.01 0.78 9.70
C VAL A 262 -2.37 -0.47 10.31
N LEU A 263 -2.24 -1.51 9.49
CA LEU A 263 -1.66 -2.80 9.86
C LEU A 263 -0.19 -2.85 9.47
N ASP A 264 0.64 -3.43 10.33
CA ASP A 264 2.02 -3.73 9.97
C ASP A 264 2.06 -4.82 8.90
N SER A 265 2.86 -4.60 7.86
CA SER A 265 3.19 -5.62 6.86
C SER A 265 4.64 -6.02 7.02
N PHE A 266 4.91 -7.33 7.04
CA PHE A 266 6.27 -7.87 7.12
C PHE A 266 6.86 -8.19 5.73
N TRP A 267 6.08 -7.96 4.67
CA TRP A 267 6.43 -8.29 3.30
C TRP A 267 6.51 -7.07 2.38
N SER A 268 6.08 -5.89 2.86
CA SER A 268 6.15 -4.60 2.17
C SER A 268 6.88 -3.56 3.03
N ASP A 269 7.50 -2.56 2.40
CA ASP A 269 8.01 -1.37 3.09
C ASP A 269 6.89 -0.38 3.48
N HIS A 270 5.71 -0.54 2.90
CA HIS A 270 4.50 0.19 3.27
C HIS A 270 3.62 -0.62 4.22
N LYS A 271 3.01 0.08 5.18
CA LYS A 271 1.96 -0.49 6.03
C LYS A 271 0.68 -0.67 5.21
N VAL A 272 -0.11 -1.69 5.54
CA VAL A 272 -1.42 -1.88 4.93
C VAL A 272 -2.41 -0.93 5.60
N ILE A 273 -3.24 -0.25 4.81
CA ILE A 273 -4.37 0.54 5.31
C ILE A 273 -5.66 -0.20 4.96
N TYR A 274 -6.62 -0.23 5.88
CA TYR A 274 -7.94 -0.80 5.60
C TYR A 274 -9.06 0.12 6.01
N MET A 275 -10.22 -0.12 5.39
CA MET A 275 -11.51 0.39 5.80
C MET A 275 -12.48 -0.78 5.84
N ALA A 276 -12.98 -1.11 7.02
CA ALA A 276 -14.04 -2.09 7.20
C ALA A 276 -15.38 -1.35 7.28
N ILE A 277 -16.39 -1.87 6.61
CA ILE A 277 -17.73 -1.27 6.57
C ILE A 277 -18.71 -2.20 7.28
N GLY A 278 -19.27 -1.71 8.38
CA GLY A 278 -20.30 -2.42 9.13
C GLY A 278 -21.64 -2.43 8.40
N THR A 279 -22.44 -3.46 8.65
CA THR A 279 -23.87 -3.45 8.31
C THR A 279 -24.59 -2.46 9.24
N GLN A 280 -25.50 -1.66 8.69
CA GLN A 280 -26.48 -0.92 9.49
C GLN A 280 -27.47 -1.88 10.15
#